data_AF-U3GSP8-F1
#
_entry.id   AF-U3GSP8-F1
#
_cell.length_a   1.000
_cell.length_b   1.000
_cell.length_c   1.000
_cell.angle_alpha   90.00
_cell.angle_beta   90.00
_cell.angle_gamma   90.00
#
_symmetry.space_group_name_H-M   'P 1'
#
loop_
_entity.id
_entity.type
_entity.pdbx_description
1 polymer ?
#
loop_
_entity_poly.entity_id
_entity_poly.type
_entity_poly.pdbx_seq_one_letter_code
_entity_poly.pdbx_strand_id
1 'polypeptide(L)' 'MAKKFEYATVPLLTHATKQILDTWGEDGWELVSVVPGPNPENVVAYMKREVEA' A
#
# COMPACT_ATOMS: atom_id res chain seq x y z
N MET A 1 -10.97 -13.99 -19.22
CA MET A 1 -9.54 -13.68 -19.03
C MET A 1 -9.33 -13.37 -17.55
N ALA A 2 -8.32 -13.93 -16.90
CA ALA A 2 -8.06 -13.65 -15.49
C ALA A 2 -7.44 -12.27 -15.34
N LYS A 3 -7.93 -11.46 -14.39
CA LYS A 3 -7.30 -10.18 -14.03
C LYS A 3 -5.91 -10.44 -13.43
N LYS A 4 -4.90 -9.72 -13.89
CA LYS A 4 -3.55 -9.75 -13.34
C LYS A 4 -3.42 -8.60 -12.34
N PHE A 5 -2.73 -8.84 -11.23
CA PHE A 5 -2.50 -7.86 -10.18
C PHE A 5 -1.02 -7.70 -9.90
N GLU A 6 -0.60 -6.46 -9.69
CA GLU A 6 0.68 -6.10 -9.11
C GLU A 6 0.51 -5.83 -7.61
N TYR A 7 1.49 -6.22 -6.80
CA TYR A 7 1.47 -6.03 -5.36
C TYR A 7 2.72 -5.25 -4.91
N ALA A 8 2.52 -4.32 -3.98
CA ALA A 8 3.59 -3.52 -3.39
C ALA A 8 3.48 -3.48 -1.88
N THR A 9 4.63 -3.34 -1.22
CA THR A 9 4.72 -3.07 0.22
C THR A 9 5.30 -1.69 0.45
N VAL A 10 4.57 -0.85 1.18
CA VAL A 10 4.93 0.54 1.40
C VAL A 10 5.16 0.77 2.89
N PRO A 11 6.36 1.20 3.32
CA PRO A 11 6.56 1.61 4.70
C PRO A 11 5.79 2.90 4.99
N LEU A 12 4.99 2.93 6.05
CA LEU A 12 4.30 4.15 6.47
C LEU A 12 5.05 4.78 7.63
N LEU A 13 5.24 6.09 7.53
CA LEU A 13 5.72 6.92 8.62
C LEU A 13 4.51 7.37 9.45
N THR A 14 4.50 7.12 10.75
CA THR A 14 3.39 7.45 11.66
C THR A 14 2.88 8.88 11.50
N HIS A 15 3.78 9.85 11.29
CA HIS A 15 3.44 11.27 11.12
C HIS A 15 3.03 11.68 9.70
N ALA A 16 3.16 10.79 8.71
CA ALA A 16 2.85 11.07 7.30
C ALA A 16 1.98 9.99 6.63
N THR A 17 1.38 9.08 7.42
CA THR A 17 0.60 7.93 6.93
C THR A 17 -0.43 8.31 5.87
N LYS A 18 -1.24 9.34 6.15
CA LYS A 18 -2.28 9.82 5.21
C LYS A 18 -1.66 10.28 3.89
N GLN A 19 -0.64 11.13 3.94
CA GLN A 19 0.00 11.66 2.74
C GLN A 19 0.58 10.53 1.87
N ILE A 20 1.23 9.54 2.49
CA ILE A 20 1.76 8.39 1.78
C ILE A 20 0.61 7.63 1.11
N LEU A 21 -0.44 7.25 1.85
CA LEU A 21 -1.56 6.49 1.28
C LEU A 21 -2.29 7.25 0.18
N ASP A 22 -2.48 8.56 0.33
CA ASP A 22 -3.10 9.41 -0.69
C ASP A 22 -2.29 9.37 -2.00
N THR A 23 -0.96 9.56 -1.93
CA THR A 23 -0.09 9.51 -3.13
C THR A 23 -0.18 8.16 -3.85
N TRP A 24 -0.12 7.05 -3.11
CA TRP A 24 -0.25 5.73 -3.73
C TRP A 24 -1.66 5.48 -4.29
N GLY A 25 -2.69 6.00 -3.62
CA GLY A 25 -4.07 5.97 -4.11
C GLY A 25 -4.25 6.75 -5.41
N GLU A 26 -3.62 7.92 -5.55
CA GLU A 26 -3.58 8.70 -6.78
C GLU A 26 -2.87 7.95 -7.93
N ASP A 27 -1.84 7.15 -7.62
CA ASP A 27 -1.15 6.26 -8.56
C ASP A 27 -1.96 4.99 -8.93
N GLY A 28 -3.21 4.90 -8.46
CA GLY A 28 -4.15 3.82 -8.76
C GLY A 28 -3.96 2.57 -7.90
N TRP A 29 -3.24 2.65 -6.79
CA TRP A 29 -3.08 1.54 -5.87
C TRP A 29 -4.23 1.45 -4.87
N GLU A 30 -4.72 0.25 -4.66
CA GLU A 30 -5.73 -0.07 -3.68
C GLU A 30 -5.07 -0.59 -2.40
N LEU A 31 -5.41 0.00 -1.25
CA LEU A 31 -4.95 -0.48 0.06
C LEU A 31 -5.62 -1.81 0.39
N VAL A 32 -4.80 -2.83 0.67
CA VAL A 32 -5.28 -4.17 1.08
C VAL A 32 -5.31 -4.30 2.60
N SER A 33 -4.17 -4.02 3.24
CA SER A 33 -4.03 -4.15 4.70
C SER A 33 -2.85 -3.33 5.20
N VAL A 34 -2.91 -2.94 6.47
CA VAL A 34 -1.77 -2.36 7.21
C VAL A 34 -1.36 -3.33 8.30
N VAL A 35 -0.08 -3.64 8.39
CA VAL A 35 0.47 -4.59 9.37
C VAL A 35 1.52 -3.90 10.22
N PRO A 36 1.46 -4.02 11.56
CA PRO A 36 2.52 -3.52 12.43
C PRO A 36 3.80 -4.36 12.28
N GLY A 37 4.93 -3.69 12.23
CA GLY A 37 6.24 -4.32 12.28
C GLY A 37 6.66 -4.71 13.70
N PRO A 38 7.90 -5.19 13.88
CA PRO A 38 8.42 -5.56 15.20
C PRO A 38 8.41 -4.41 16.22
N ASN A 39 8.48 -3.16 15.73
CA ASN A 39 8.33 -1.95 16.52
C ASN A 39 6.98 -1.31 16.21
N PRO A 40 6.24 -0.79 17.22
CA PRO A 40 4.89 -0.24 17.03
C PRO A 40 4.85 1.01 16.14
N GLU A 41 5.96 1.72 15.99
CA GLU A 41 6.08 2.90 15.13
C GLU A 41 6.29 2.54 13.65
N ASN A 42 6.72 1.31 13.37
CA ASN A 42 6.95 0.85 12.01
C ASN A 42 5.72 0.08 11.55
N VAL A 43 4.99 0.62 10.59
CA VAL A 43 3.85 -0.08 9.98
C VAL A 43 4.05 -0.17 8.47
N VAL A 44 3.58 -1.25 7.86
CA VAL A 44 3.71 -1.50 6.43
C VAL A 44 2.31 -1.63 5.82
N ALA A 45 2.04 -0.89 4.76
CA ALA A 45 0.86 -1.06 3.93
C ALA A 45 1.14 -2.08 2.81
N TYR A 46 0.23 -3.02 2.65
CA TYR A 46 0.14 -3.89 1.48
C TYR A 46 -0.84 -3.27 0.51
N MET A 47 -0.39 -3.09 -0.73
CA MET A 47 -1.16 -2.47 -1.79
C MET A 47 -1.23 -3.39 -3.00
N LYS A 48 -2.32 -3.27 -3.76
CA LYS A 48 -2.52 -3.98 -5.02
C LYS A 48 -2.94 -3.00 -6.11
N ARG A 49 -2.65 -3.34 -7.36
CA ARG A 49 -3.12 -2.60 -8.54
C ARG A 49 -3.43 -3.56 -9.67
N GLU A 50 -4.53 -3.35 -10.38
CA GLU A 50 -4.83 -4.10 -11.60
C GLU A 50 -3.85 -3.70 -12.71
N VAL A 51 -3.23 -4.69 -13.36
CA VAL A 51 -2.41 -4.44 -14.56
C VAL A 51 -3.16 -4.93 -15.79
N GLU A 52 -3.19 -4.09 -16.84
CA GLU A 52 -3.65 -4.55 -18.14
C GLU A 52 -2.75 -5.67 -18.66
N ALA A 53 -3.38 -6.71 -19.18
CA ALA A 53 -2.78 -8.02 -19.36
C ALA A 53 -1.86 -8.16 -20.57
#